data_AF-A0AA40R5Z0-F1
#
_entry.id   AF-A0AA40R5Z0-F1
#
_cell.length_a   1.000
_cell.length_b   1.000
_cell.length_c   1.000
_cell.angle_alpha   90.00
_cell.angle_beta   90.00
_cell.angle_gamma   90.00
#
_symmetry.space_group_name_H-M   'P 1'
#
loop_
_entity.id
_entity.type
_entity.pdbx_description
1 polymer ?
#
loop_
_entity_poly.entity_id
_entity_poly.type
_entity_poly.pdbx_seq_one_letter_code
_entity_poly.pdbx_strand_id
1 'polypeptide(L)'
;MKTLQPHQQRVVDEKDALDDKIAKLAFFIGSFQKPNSVFAGLPEPERQRLYAQHRAMVTYSTILGERIAAFVTDAPSAEVYSRTECRFNYCASPGICQGTDRCANERK
;
A
#
# COMPACT_ATOMS: atom_id res chain seq x y z
N MET A 1 18.44 -7.42 11.87
CA MET A 1 17.25 -7.76 11.05
C MET A 1 16.21 -6.67 11.25
N LYS A 2 15.55 -6.22 10.18
CA LYS A 2 14.53 -5.17 10.26
C LYS A 2 13.20 -5.83 10.61
N THR A 3 12.67 -5.54 11.80
CA THR A 3 11.39 -6.09 12.25
C THR A 3 10.25 -5.25 11.66
N LEU A 4 9.46 -5.83 10.75
CA LEU A 4 8.30 -5.16 10.17
C LEU A 4 7.13 -5.15 11.17
N GLN A 5 6.37 -4.07 11.19
CA GLN A 5 5.11 -4.03 11.93
C GLN A 5 4.07 -4.96 11.27
N PRO A 6 3.07 -5.47 12.00
CA PRO A 6 2.08 -6.39 11.43
C PRO A 6 1.37 -5.87 10.18
N HIS A 7 1.11 -4.56 10.11
CA HIS A 7 0.49 -3.96 8.93
C HIS A 7 1.46 -3.86 7.74
N GLN A 8 2.76 -3.69 7.99
CA GLN A 8 3.80 -3.65 6.96
C GLN A 8 4.05 -5.05 6.39
N GLN A 9 4.04 -6.07 7.24
CA GLN A 9 4.16 -7.47 6.81
C GLN A 9 3.01 -7.85 5.85
N ARG A 10 1.78 -7.43 6.15
CA ARG A 10 0.63 -7.67 5.24
C ARG A 10 0.84 -7.10 3.83
N VAL A 11 1.52 -5.96 3.71
CA VAL A 11 1.81 -5.34 2.39
C VAL A 11 2.84 -6.16 1.63
N VAL A 12 3.84 -6.71 2.32
CA VAL A 12 4.85 -7.61 1.74
C VAL A 12 4.17 -8.90 1.27
N ASP A 13 3.41 -9.55 2.14
CA ASP A 13 2.71 -10.81 1.82
C ASP A 13 1.74 -10.62 0.64
N GLU A 14 1.04 -9.48 0.59
CA GLU A 14 0.14 -9.14 -0.51
C GLU A 14 0.88 -8.95 -1.83
N LYS A 15 2.03 -8.27 -1.81
CA LYS A 15 2.87 -8.10 -3.00
C LYS A 15 3.37 -9.44 -3.52
N ASP A 16 3.90 -10.28 -2.65
CA ASP A 16 4.44 -11.59 -3.03
C ASP A 16 3.34 -12.46 -3.67
N ALA A 17 2.16 -12.51 -3.04
CA ALA A 17 1.01 -13.23 -3.57
C ALA A 17 0.51 -12.66 -4.91
N LEU A 18 0.65 -11.36 -5.14
CA LEU A 18 0.28 -10.71 -6.40
C LEU A 18 1.30 -10.98 -7.50
N ASP A 19 2.59 -10.91 -7.20
CA ASP A 19 3.68 -11.19 -8.14
C ASP A 19 3.61 -12.63 -8.67
N ASP A 20 3.28 -13.60 -7.81
CA ASP A 20 3.01 -14.98 -8.20
C ASP A 20 1.85 -15.09 -9.22
N LYS A 21 0.79 -14.29 -9.05
CA LYS A 21 -0.35 -14.27 -9.97
C LYS A 21 0.02 -13.59 -11.29
N ILE A 22 0.80 -12.51 -11.24
CA ILE A 22 1.34 -11.84 -12.43
C ILE A 22 2.16 -12.82 -13.26
N ALA A 23 3.09 -13.56 -12.63
CA ALA A 23 3.94 -14.53 -13.31
C ALA A 23 3.12 -15.62 -14.01
N LYS A 24 2.09 -16.15 -13.34
CA LYS A 24 1.17 -17.15 -13.92
C LYS A 24 0.39 -16.62 -15.12
N LEU A 25 -0.13 -15.39 -15.02
CA LEU A 25 -0.88 -14.76 -16.10
C LEU A 25 0.03 -14.42 -17.29
N ALA A 26 1.23 -13.89 -17.03
CA ALA A 26 2.24 -13.61 -18.05
C ALA A 26 2.67 -14.88 -18.79
N PHE A 27 2.90 -15.97 -18.05
CA PHE A 27 3.17 -17.29 -18.62
C PHE A 27 2.01 -17.78 -19.51
N PHE A 28 0.77 -17.63 -19.05
CA PHE A 28 -0.40 -18.00 -19.84
C PHE A 28 -0.51 -17.19 -21.15
N ILE A 29 -0.25 -15.88 -21.10
CA ILE A 29 -0.28 -14.99 -22.27
C ILE A 29 0.83 -15.34 -23.28
N GLY A 30 1.93 -15.97 -22.82
CA GLY A 30 3.02 -16.44 -23.68
C GLY A 30 4.19 -15.48 -23.81
N SER A 31 4.45 -14.64 -22.79
CA SER A 31 5.60 -13.73 -22.78
C SER A 31 6.97 -14.44 -22.66
N PHE A 32 6.98 -15.74 -22.36
CA PHE A 32 8.21 -16.51 -22.13
C PHE A 32 8.34 -17.63 -23.17
N GLN A 33 9.15 -17.37 -24.22
CA GLN A 33 9.72 -18.32 -25.18
C GLN A 33 8.79 -19.13 -26.09
N LYS A 34 7.53 -19.40 -25.72
CA LYS A 34 6.60 -20.19 -26.53
C LYS A 34 5.22 -19.54 -26.60
N PRO A 35 4.66 -19.31 -27.81
CA PRO A 35 3.28 -18.87 -27.94
C PRO A 35 2.35 -19.93 -27.34
N ASN A 36 1.47 -19.52 -26.44
CA ASN A 36 0.45 -20.38 -25.88
C ASN A 36 -0.71 -20.48 -26.89
N SER A 37 -0.91 -21.67 -27.47
CA SER A 37 -1.96 -21.91 -28.45
C SER A 37 -3.37 -21.67 -27.89
N VAL A 38 -3.57 -21.88 -26.59
CA VAL A 38 -4.86 -21.62 -25.93
C VAL A 38 -5.15 -20.13 -25.94
N PHE A 39 -4.18 -19.30 -25.52
CA PHE A 39 -4.33 -17.85 -25.54
C PHE A 39 -4.52 -17.31 -26.96
N ALA A 40 -3.75 -17.82 -27.92
CA ALA A 40 -3.88 -17.45 -29.33
C ALA A 40 -5.26 -17.80 -29.92
N GLY A 41 -5.89 -18.87 -29.43
CA GLY A 41 -7.23 -19.29 -29.84
C GLY A 41 -8.38 -18.49 -29.22
N LEU A 42 -8.13 -17.65 -28.21
CA LEU A 42 -9.18 -16.84 -27.59
C LEU A 42 -9.68 -15.74 -28.53
N PRO A 43 -10.97 -15.32 -28.45
CA PRO A 43 -11.44 -14.13 -29.15
C PRO A 43 -10.61 -12.89 -28.80
N GLU A 44 -10.39 -12.01 -29.77
CA GLU A 44 -9.62 -10.78 -29.57
C GLU A 44 -10.08 -9.94 -28.35
N PRO A 45 -11.39 -9.73 -28.11
CA PRO A 45 -11.83 -9.01 -26.91
C PRO A 45 -11.41 -9.67 -25.59
N GLU A 46 -11.31 -11.01 -25.56
CA GLU A 46 -10.89 -11.74 -24.37
C GLU A 46 -9.39 -11.61 -24.14
N ARG A 47 -8.58 -11.69 -25.20
CA ARG A 47 -7.13 -11.42 -25.10
C ARG A 47 -6.87 -10.00 -24.58
N GLN A 48 -7.61 -9.01 -25.07
CA GLN A 48 -7.50 -7.62 -24.61
C GLN A 48 -7.85 -7.47 -23.12
N ARG A 49 -8.87 -8.18 -22.63
CA ARG A 49 -9.21 -8.21 -21.19
C ARG A 49 -8.09 -8.82 -20.35
N LEU A 50 -7.49 -9.92 -20.79
CA LEU A 50 -6.37 -10.56 -20.10
C LEU A 50 -5.12 -9.66 -20.06
N TYR A 51 -4.82 -8.95 -21.14
CA TYR A 51 -3.77 -7.93 -21.14
C TYR A 51 -4.08 -6.78 -20.18
N ALA A 52 -5.32 -6.28 -20.17
CA ALA A 52 -5.74 -5.22 -19.26
C ALA A 52 -5.63 -5.65 -17.78
N GLN A 53 -6.05 -6.88 -17.48
CA GLN A 53 -5.88 -7.49 -16.16
C GLN A 53 -4.42 -7.55 -15.75
N HIS A 54 -3.54 -8.08 -16.62
CA HIS A 54 -2.11 -8.15 -16.35
C HIS A 54 -1.51 -6.76 -16.07
N ARG A 55 -1.84 -5.75 -16.89
CA ARG A 55 -1.39 -4.37 -16.66
C ARG A 55 -1.84 -3.82 -15.31
N ALA A 56 -3.12 -3.99 -14.96
CA ALA A 56 -3.64 -3.51 -13.68
C ALA A 56 -2.95 -4.18 -12.49
N MET A 57 -2.69 -5.48 -12.57
CA MET A 57 -1.96 -6.22 -11.53
C MET A 57 -0.52 -5.73 -11.40
N VAL A 58 0.19 -5.48 -12.51
CA VAL A 58 1.54 -4.90 -12.49
C VAL A 58 1.53 -3.52 -11.85
N THR A 59 0.60 -2.64 -12.24
CA THR A 59 0.45 -1.32 -11.62
C THR A 59 0.23 -1.45 -10.11
N TYR A 60 -0.63 -2.39 -9.68
CA TYR A 60 -0.87 -2.59 -8.26
C TYR A 60 0.38 -3.09 -7.52
N SER A 61 1.12 -4.04 -8.09
CA SER A 61 2.38 -4.53 -7.52
C SER A 61 3.43 -3.43 -7.40
N THR A 62 3.52 -2.53 -8.38
CA THR A 62 4.40 -1.34 -8.30
C THR A 62 4.05 -0.47 -7.11
N ILE A 63 2.76 -0.16 -6.91
CA ILE A 63 2.28 0.64 -5.76
C ILE A 63 2.64 -0.04 -4.43
N LEU A 64 2.48 -1.37 -4.34
CA LEU A 64 2.90 -2.11 -3.14
C LEU A 64 4.42 -2.02 -2.92
N GLY A 65 5.22 -2.06 -3.99
CA GLY A 65 6.67 -1.85 -3.93
C GLY A 65 7.06 -0.46 -3.40
N GLU A 66 6.38 0.59 -3.86
CA GLU A 66 6.57 1.96 -3.35
C GLU A 66 6.24 2.06 -1.86
N ARG A 67 5.14 1.43 -1.41
CA ARG A 67 4.77 1.36 0.01
C ARG A 67 5.84 0.65 0.84
N ILE A 68 6.38 -0.47 0.33
CA ILE A 68 7.43 -1.23 1.00
C ILE A 68 8.74 -0.43 1.09
N ALA A 69 9.08 0.33 0.04
CA ALA A 69 10.25 1.21 0.04
C ALA A 69 10.14 2.29 1.13
N ALA A 70 8.95 2.86 1.35
CA ALA A 70 8.71 3.84 2.40
C ALA A 70 8.95 3.29 3.82
N PHE A 71 8.80 1.98 4.05
CA PHE A 71 9.11 1.38 5.35
C PHE A 71 10.59 1.54 5.73
N VAL A 72 11.51 1.78 4.76
CA VAL A 72 12.95 2.02 4.99
C VAL A 72 13.24 3.45 5.39
N THR A 73 12.45 4.40 4.90
CA THR A 73 12.61 5.82 5.19
C THR A 73 11.95 6.26 6.50
N ASP A 74 11.17 5.39 7.14
CA ASP A 74 10.59 5.65 8.47
C ASP A 74 11.59 5.46 9.64
N ALA A 75 12.89 5.30 9.35
CA ALA A 75 13.91 5.56 10.37
C ALA A 75 13.79 7.04 10.77
N PRO A 76 13.56 7.37 12.05
CA PRO A 76 13.32 8.74 12.45
C PRO A 76 14.58 9.57 12.18
N SER A 77 14.57 10.35 11.09
CA SER A 77 15.48 11.48 10.95
C SER A 77 15.13 12.44 12.08
N ALA A 78 15.98 12.47 13.09
CA ALA A 78 15.80 13.14 14.37
C ALA A 78 15.78 14.69 14.30
N GLU A 79 15.33 15.32 13.20
CA GLU A 79 15.46 16.78 13.04
C GLU A 79 14.19 17.57 12.69
N VAL A 80 13.01 16.98 12.48
CA VAL A 80 11.84 17.81 12.12
C VAL A 80 10.54 17.37 12.80
N TYR A 81 10.44 17.61 14.11
CA TYR A 81 9.13 17.90 14.72
C TYR A 81 9.25 19.09 15.69
N SER A 82 9.38 20.27 15.09
CA SER A 82 9.05 21.55 15.72
C SER A 82 7.90 22.16 14.92
N ARG A 83 6.67 21.77 15.26
CA ARG A 83 5.51 22.67 15.27
C ARG A 83 4.27 22.04 15.90
N THR A 84 3.84 22.73 16.93
CA THR A 84 2.59 22.63 17.67
C THR A 84 1.39 22.81 16.75
N GLU A 85 0.58 21.78 16.53
CA GLU A 85 -0.83 21.96 16.15
C GLU A 85 -1.70 20.94 16.90
N CYS A 86 -2.57 21.51 17.75
CA CYS A 86 -3.60 20.84 18.52
C CYS A 86 -4.59 20.18 17.58
N ARG A 87 -4.69 18.84 17.57
CA ARG A 87 -5.56 18.14 16.62
C ARG A 87 -6.33 17.03 17.30
N PHE A 88 -7.34 17.37 18.12
CA PHE A 88 -8.48 16.47 18.35
C PHE A 88 -9.76 17.23 18.76
N ASN A 89 -10.83 17.00 18.00
CA ASN A 89 -12.18 17.55 18.12
C ASN A 89 -12.99 16.95 19.31
N TYR A 90 -12.51 17.05 20.56
CA TYR A 90 -13.26 16.54 21.73
C TYR A 90 -13.30 17.49 22.95
N CYS A 91 -13.42 18.80 22.73
CA CYS A 91 -13.80 19.75 23.80
C CYS A 91 -15.27 20.16 23.62
N ALA A 92 -16.16 19.61 24.45
CA ALA A 92 -17.61 19.83 24.37
C ALA A 92 -18.11 21.14 25.01
N SER A 93 -17.25 22.14 25.26
CA SER A 93 -17.66 23.44 25.79
C SER A 93 -16.69 24.56 25.40
N PRO A 94 -17.17 25.80 25.20
CA PRO A 94 -16.33 26.92 24.79
C PRO A 94 -15.43 27.36 25.95
N GLY A 95 -14.13 27.08 25.83
CA GLY A 95 -13.09 27.50 26.76
C GLY A 95 -11.74 27.68 26.05
N ILE A 96 -10.95 28.65 26.50
CA ILE A 96 -9.67 29.04 25.88
C ILE A 96 -8.58 28.02 26.24
N CYS A 97 -7.96 27.39 25.24
CA CYS A 97 -6.88 26.43 25.40
C CYS A 97 -5.52 27.15 25.56
N GLN A 98 -4.88 27.03 26.72
CA GLN A 98 -3.46 27.39 26.88
C GLN A 98 -2.61 26.12 26.79
N GLY A 99 -2.10 25.82 25.58
CA GLY A 99 -0.93 24.94 25.39
C GLY A 99 -1.08 23.42 25.55
N THR A 100 -2.26 22.87 25.24
CA THR A 100 -2.53 21.62 24.43
C THR A 100 -1.70 20.35 24.74
N ASP A 101 -2.11 19.29 25.47
CA ASP A 101 -3.37 18.55 25.58
C ASP A 101 -3.51 17.90 26.98
N ARG A 102 -4.26 18.53 27.89
CA ARG A 102 -4.96 17.81 28.95
C ARG A 102 -6.33 18.45 29.11
N CYS A 103 -7.35 17.79 28.57
CA CYS A 103 -8.74 18.08 28.91
C CYS A 103 -8.87 17.87 30.43
N ALA A 104 -8.98 18.97 31.17
CA ALA A 104 -9.26 18.91 32.59
C ALA A 104 -10.68 18.38 32.76
N ASN A 105 -10.82 17.12 33.15
CA ASN A 105 -11.96 16.71 33.93
C ASN A 105 -11.44 16.13 35.25
N GLU A 106 -12.28 16.23 36.27
CA GLU A 106 -12.09 15.78 37.66
C GLU A 106 -11.44 16.78 38.61
N ARG A 107 -12.19 17.83 38.96
CA ARG A 107 -12.37 18.17 40.39
C ARG A 107 -13.81 18.58 40.67
N LYS A 108 -14.53 17.62 41.27
CA LYS A 108 -15.67 17.70 42.20
C LYS A 108 -16.78 18.71 41.93
#